data_AF-A0A7X7TD09-F1
#
_entry.id   AF-A0A7X7TD09-F1
#
_cell.length_a   1.000
_cell.length_b   1.000
_cell.length_c   1.000
_cell.angle_alpha   90.00
_cell.angle_beta   90.00
_cell.angle_gamma   90.00
#
_symmetry.space_group_name_H-M   'P 1'
#
loop_
_entity.id
_entity.type
_entity.pdbx_description
1 polymer ?
#
loop_
_entity_poly.entity_id
_entity_poly.type
_entity_poly.pdbx_seq_one_letter_code
_entity_poly.pdbx_strand_id
1 'polypeptide(L)'
;MAGYLLVPNEKVPEAFNAGFSMYVAAWPLVREYPGNRFQTGLFGTWMHAQYDSPDPKDLYSDIEGGLGWWRDTRFATETPKFIMGGVALNFVEWANGPGAGKGRDWDHPEGVYGVAQLSPWVLWPPDGLNLKQGTCGELFGYGYLPLPLIPAKSVTAGIHVPTGDHCWTLFLGTGNFKGPVAFFTPYFWSRASVDNPRLAGLFLDTRPSQPNRALQMET
;
A
#
# COMPACT_ATOMS: atom_id res chain seq x y z
N MET A 1 23.75 -0.58 -0.13
CA MET A 1 23.38 -0.70 1.30
C MET A 1 21.93 -0.28 1.32
N ALA A 2 21.02 -1.20 1.62
CA ALA A 2 19.60 -0.90 1.77
C ALA A 2 19.26 -1.31 3.21
N GLY A 3 18.73 -0.39 3.99
CA GLY A 3 18.43 -0.57 5.39
C GLY A 3 17.11 0.09 5.75
N TYR A 4 16.62 -0.19 6.96
CA TYR A 4 15.45 0.48 7.51
C TYR A 4 15.83 1.14 8.83
N LEU A 5 15.44 2.40 8.99
CA LEU A 5 15.39 3.04 10.29
C LEU A 5 14.06 2.69 10.92
N LEU A 6 14.09 1.92 12.00
CA LEU A 6 12.90 1.55 12.77
C LEU A 6 12.77 2.46 13.98
N VAL A 7 11.59 3.02 14.16
CA VAL A 7 11.23 3.82 15.33
C VAL A 7 10.18 3.06 16.13
N PRO A 8 10.50 2.63 17.36
CA PRO A 8 9.51 1.98 18.21
C PRO A 8 8.41 2.97 18.59
N ASN A 9 7.19 2.48 18.66
CA ASN A 9 6.01 3.18 19.11
C ASN A 9 5.42 2.47 20.34
N GLU A 10 4.61 3.20 21.11
CA GLU A 10 3.83 2.60 22.17
C GLU A 10 2.86 1.56 21.59
N LYS A 11 2.81 0.38 22.19
CA LYS A 11 1.90 -0.67 21.74
C LYS A 11 0.47 -0.32 22.12
N VAL A 12 -0.45 -0.59 21.19
CA VAL A 12 -1.89 -0.51 21.40
C VAL A 12 -2.48 -1.93 21.56
N PRO A 13 -3.68 -2.06 22.16
CA PRO A 13 -4.37 -3.34 22.20
C PRO A 13 -4.62 -3.93 20.81
N GLU A 14 -4.63 -5.26 20.70
CA GLU A 14 -4.82 -6.00 19.44
C GLU A 14 -6.16 -5.71 18.73
N ALA A 15 -7.13 -5.10 19.41
CA ALA A 15 -8.39 -4.67 18.84
C ALA A 15 -8.31 -3.38 17.99
N PHE A 16 -7.19 -2.65 18.02
CA PHE A 16 -6.97 -1.43 17.22
C PHE A 16 -6.48 -1.76 15.79
N ASN A 17 -7.14 -2.72 15.14
CA ASN A 17 -6.66 -3.43 13.96
C ASN A 17 -7.34 -3.01 12.64
N ALA A 18 -7.88 -1.80 12.60
CA ALA A 18 -8.60 -1.25 11.46
C ALA A 18 -7.71 -0.37 10.56
N GLY A 19 -6.39 -0.56 10.60
CA GLY A 19 -5.40 0.21 9.85
C GLY A 19 -4.73 1.30 10.66
N PHE A 20 -4.29 2.37 9.97
CA PHE A 20 -3.52 3.46 10.57
C PHE A 20 -3.78 4.79 9.86
N SER A 21 -3.34 5.88 10.49
CA SER A 21 -3.19 7.18 9.84
C SER A 21 -2.01 7.95 10.43
N MET A 22 -1.32 8.73 9.62
CA MET A 22 -0.20 9.56 10.06
C MET A 22 -0.04 10.81 9.19
N TYR A 23 0.71 11.79 9.71
CA TYR A 23 1.21 12.92 8.94
C TYR A 23 2.72 12.79 8.79
N VAL A 24 3.20 12.92 7.56
CA VAL A 24 4.62 12.78 7.21
C VAL A 24 5.10 14.08 6.59
N ALA A 25 6.23 14.59 7.06
CA ALA A 25 6.86 15.75 6.44
C ALA A 25 7.48 15.35 5.11
N ALA A 26 7.10 16.03 4.02
CA ALA A 26 7.74 15.88 2.72
C ALA A 26 9.07 16.67 2.73
N TRP A 27 10.18 15.97 3.00
CA TRP A 27 11.48 16.61 3.18
C TRP A 27 12.54 16.04 2.23
N PRO A 28 13.32 16.88 1.52
CA PRO A 28 14.46 16.44 0.74
C PRO A 28 15.53 15.79 1.63
N LEU A 29 15.86 14.51 1.39
CA LEU A 29 16.86 13.78 2.19
C LEU A 29 18.31 14.10 1.78
N VAL A 30 18.50 14.59 0.55
CA VAL A 30 19.80 14.90 -0.03
C VAL A 30 19.79 16.30 -0.62
N ARG A 31 20.96 16.95 -0.61
CA ARG A 31 21.13 18.29 -1.16
C ARG A 31 20.96 18.34 -2.67
N GLU A 32 21.46 17.32 -3.37
CA GLU A 32 21.39 17.16 -4.81
C GLU A 32 20.69 15.84 -5.12
N TYR A 33 19.64 15.90 -5.94
CA TYR A 33 18.86 14.70 -6.27
C TYR A 33 19.71 13.73 -7.11
N PRO A 34 19.85 12.44 -6.72
CA PRO A 34 20.80 11.53 -7.37
C PRO A 34 20.29 10.96 -8.71
N GLY A 35 19.09 11.37 -9.14
CA GLY A 35 18.42 10.88 -10.33
C GLY A 35 17.56 9.64 -10.09
N ASN A 36 17.05 9.09 -11.19
CA ASN A 36 15.99 8.07 -11.22
C ASN A 36 16.32 6.70 -10.60
N ARG A 37 17.57 6.46 -10.17
CA ARG A 37 17.95 5.23 -9.47
C ARG A 37 17.86 5.35 -7.95
N PHE A 38 17.59 6.56 -7.43
CA PHE A 38 17.41 6.80 -6.02
C PHE A 38 16.09 6.19 -5.54
N GLN A 39 16.17 5.37 -4.50
CA GLN A 39 15.00 4.82 -3.82
C GLN A 39 15.12 5.04 -2.34
N THR A 40 14.05 5.58 -1.76
CA THR A 40 13.84 5.68 -0.32
C THR A 40 12.43 6.17 -0.07
N GLY A 41 11.70 5.46 0.76
CA GLY A 41 10.50 5.96 1.42
C GLY A 41 10.85 6.95 2.54
N LEU A 42 10.10 8.05 2.62
CA LEU A 42 9.99 8.83 3.84
C LEU A 42 9.25 8.03 4.92
N PHE A 43 9.08 8.64 6.08
CA PHE A 43 8.49 7.98 7.25
C PHE A 43 7.14 7.33 6.91
N GLY A 44 6.93 6.09 7.37
CA GLY A 44 5.76 5.29 7.06
C GLY A 44 5.64 4.09 7.98
N THR A 45 4.78 3.15 7.61
CA THR A 45 4.67 1.85 8.27
C THR A 45 4.26 0.79 7.26
N TRP A 46 4.40 -0.45 7.68
CA TRP A 46 3.92 -1.64 6.99
C TRP A 46 2.62 -2.08 7.65
N MET A 47 1.67 -2.58 6.86
CA MET A 47 0.38 -3.05 7.32
C MET A 47 0.13 -4.48 6.85
N HIS A 48 0.57 -5.44 7.66
CA HIS A 48 0.30 -6.86 7.45
C HIS A 48 -1.05 -7.28 8.04
N ALA A 49 -1.55 -8.44 7.59
CA ALA A 49 -2.66 -9.11 8.24
C ALA A 49 -2.30 -9.55 9.68
N GLN A 50 -3.29 -9.51 10.57
CA GLN A 50 -3.19 -9.99 11.94
C GLN A 50 -3.58 -11.48 12.01
N TYR A 51 -2.84 -12.26 12.80
CA TYR A 51 -3.05 -13.69 12.99
C TYR A 51 -3.17 -14.05 14.48
N ASP A 52 -3.91 -15.11 14.79
CA ASP A 52 -4.14 -15.60 16.15
C ASP A 52 -2.93 -16.37 16.75
N SER A 53 -1.78 -16.34 16.07
CA SER A 53 -0.52 -17.03 16.36
C SER A 53 -0.52 -18.57 16.23
N PRO A 54 0.62 -19.18 15.83
CA PRO A 54 1.81 -18.52 15.27
C PRO A 54 1.53 -17.95 13.87
N ASP A 55 2.31 -16.94 13.46
CA ASP A 55 2.21 -16.38 12.12
C ASP A 55 2.41 -17.48 11.05
N PRO A 56 1.65 -17.45 9.95
CA PRO A 56 1.85 -18.38 8.85
C PRO A 56 3.28 -18.28 8.31
N LYS A 57 3.90 -19.45 8.08
CA LYS A 57 5.23 -19.50 7.44
C LYS A 57 5.11 -19.18 5.96
N ASP A 58 6.13 -18.51 5.43
CA ASP A 58 6.28 -18.21 3.99
C ASP A 58 5.09 -17.45 3.37
N LEU A 59 4.47 -16.57 4.17
CA LEU A 59 3.32 -15.76 3.77
C LEU A 59 3.64 -14.27 3.98
N TYR A 60 4.40 -13.68 3.05
CA TYR A 60 4.58 -12.24 3.01
C TYR A 60 3.48 -11.60 2.16
N SER A 61 2.76 -10.64 2.72
CA SER A 61 1.85 -9.73 2.01
C SER A 61 1.68 -8.47 2.86
N ASP A 62 1.56 -7.32 2.22
CA ASP A 62 1.63 -6.03 2.92
C ASP A 62 1.01 -4.87 2.12
N ILE A 63 0.75 -3.77 2.82
CA ILE A 63 0.65 -2.41 2.28
C ILE A 63 1.83 -1.62 2.85
N GLU A 64 2.81 -1.31 1.99
CA GLU A 64 4.12 -0.75 2.34
C GLU A 64 4.46 0.58 1.66
N GLY A 65 3.55 1.11 0.82
CA GLY A 65 3.77 2.38 0.12
C GLY A 65 3.75 3.61 1.02
N GLY A 66 4.05 4.76 0.43
CA GLY A 66 4.07 6.03 1.13
C GLY A 66 4.65 7.15 0.27
N LEU A 67 5.05 8.25 0.92
CA LEU A 67 5.87 9.28 0.27
C LEU A 67 7.29 8.76 0.09
N GLY A 68 7.90 9.03 -1.05
CA GLY A 68 9.30 8.69 -1.29
C GLY A 68 9.75 8.90 -2.72
N TRP A 69 10.91 8.36 -3.03
CA TRP A 69 11.43 8.20 -4.37
C TRP A 69 11.44 6.71 -4.69
N TRP A 70 10.84 6.33 -5.81
CA TRP A 70 10.60 4.93 -6.15
C TRP A 70 11.15 4.64 -7.53
N ARG A 71 11.92 3.56 -7.67
CA ARG A 71 12.54 3.19 -8.95
C ARG A 71 11.52 2.76 -10.01
N ASP A 72 10.31 2.43 -9.59
CA ASP A 72 9.18 2.12 -10.46
C ASP A 72 8.58 3.36 -11.14
N THR A 73 8.92 4.57 -10.69
CA THR A 73 8.47 5.81 -11.35
C THR A 73 9.18 6.02 -12.69
N ARG A 74 8.41 6.28 -13.75
CA ARG A 74 8.88 6.71 -15.08
C ARG A 74 9.41 8.13 -15.04
N PHE A 75 8.69 9.03 -14.38
CA PHE A 75 8.97 10.47 -14.39
C PHE A 75 9.50 10.89 -13.03
N ALA A 76 10.73 10.47 -12.73
CA ALA A 76 11.35 10.75 -11.45
C ALA A 76 11.51 12.27 -11.22
N THR A 77 11.30 12.71 -9.98
CA THR A 77 11.31 14.13 -9.57
C THR A 77 12.19 14.34 -8.35
N GLU A 78 12.71 15.56 -8.16
CA GLU A 78 13.47 15.90 -6.95
C GLU A 78 12.59 15.90 -5.70
N THR A 79 11.32 16.27 -5.85
CA THR A 79 10.30 16.17 -4.79
C THR A 79 9.74 14.73 -4.72
N PRO A 80 9.51 14.16 -3.53
CA PRO A 80 8.97 12.80 -3.41
C PRO A 80 7.56 12.69 -4.00
N LYS A 81 7.20 11.46 -4.39
CA LYS A 81 5.85 11.08 -4.83
C LYS A 81 5.23 10.11 -3.85
N PHE A 82 3.90 10.07 -3.83
CA PHE A 82 3.15 9.10 -3.06
C PHE A 82 2.73 7.90 -3.92
N ILE A 83 3.00 6.68 -3.47
CA ILE A 83 2.49 5.43 -4.05
C ILE A 83 1.77 4.61 -2.98
N MET A 84 0.89 3.68 -3.40
CA MET A 84 0.13 2.84 -2.45
C MET A 84 0.89 1.60 -1.98
N GLY A 85 1.75 1.00 -2.81
CA GLY A 85 2.63 -0.11 -2.46
C GLY A 85 1.95 -1.33 -1.83
N GLY A 86 0.98 -1.95 -2.51
CA GLY A 86 0.41 -3.23 -2.06
C GLY A 86 1.20 -4.40 -2.62
N VAL A 87 1.59 -5.34 -1.76
CA VAL A 87 2.36 -6.54 -2.13
C VAL A 87 1.50 -7.78 -1.90
N ALA A 88 1.18 -8.49 -2.99
CA ALA A 88 0.54 -9.80 -2.92
C ALA A 88 1.55 -10.87 -2.48
N LEU A 89 1.07 -12.09 -2.27
CA LEU A 89 1.85 -13.22 -1.73
C LEU A 89 3.29 -13.27 -2.29
N ASN A 90 4.28 -13.05 -1.43
CA ASN A 90 5.70 -13.20 -1.73
C ASN A 90 6.14 -12.49 -3.03
N PHE A 91 5.62 -11.29 -3.30
CA PHE A 91 5.96 -10.48 -4.48
C PHE A 91 5.63 -11.15 -5.83
N VAL A 92 4.70 -12.11 -5.87
CA VAL A 92 4.20 -12.65 -7.14
C VAL A 92 3.65 -11.52 -8.01
N GLU A 93 2.98 -10.55 -7.40
CA GLU A 93 2.57 -9.27 -7.99
C GLU A 93 2.57 -8.16 -6.93
N TRP A 94 2.57 -6.90 -7.38
CA TRP A 94 2.39 -5.72 -6.53
C TRP A 94 1.57 -4.65 -7.24
N ALA A 95 0.97 -3.75 -6.48
CA ALA A 95 0.13 -2.66 -6.98
C ALA A 95 0.51 -1.33 -6.32
N ASN A 96 1.07 -0.40 -7.10
CA ASN A 96 1.56 0.90 -6.63
C ASN A 96 0.51 2.02 -6.73
N GLY A 97 -0.67 1.71 -7.27
CA GLY A 97 -1.81 2.61 -7.42
C GLY A 97 -2.71 2.16 -8.58
N PRO A 98 -3.80 2.88 -8.88
CA PRO A 98 -4.63 2.59 -10.06
C PRO A 98 -3.81 2.48 -11.35
N GLY A 99 -3.87 1.32 -12.01
CA GLY A 99 -3.16 1.07 -13.26
C GLY A 99 -1.64 0.92 -13.13
N ALA A 100 -1.10 0.73 -11.92
CA ALA A 100 0.33 0.60 -11.67
C ALA A 100 0.64 -0.72 -10.96
N GLY A 101 1.19 -1.69 -11.70
CA GLY A 101 1.51 -3.02 -11.20
C GLY A 101 3.01 -3.35 -11.21
N LYS A 102 3.33 -4.63 -11.14
CA LYS A 102 4.67 -5.18 -11.39
C LYS A 102 4.99 -5.10 -12.87
N GLY A 103 5.57 -3.98 -13.26
CA GLY A 103 5.75 -3.62 -14.65
C GLY A 103 4.51 -2.94 -15.22
N ARG A 104 4.45 -2.83 -16.55
CA ARG A 104 3.41 -2.10 -17.28
C ARG A 104 2.90 -2.88 -18.49
N ASP A 105 3.05 -4.19 -18.45
CA ASP A 105 2.48 -5.09 -19.46
C ASP A 105 1.02 -5.33 -19.11
N TRP A 106 0.10 -4.97 -20.00
CA TRP A 106 -1.33 -5.19 -19.79
C TRP A 106 -1.77 -6.60 -20.19
N ASP A 107 -0.94 -7.30 -20.99
CA ASP A 107 -1.16 -8.70 -21.34
C ASP A 107 -0.78 -9.62 -20.16
N HIS A 108 0.19 -9.17 -19.34
CA HIS A 108 0.58 -9.79 -18.07
C HIS A 108 0.46 -8.76 -16.93
N PRO A 109 -0.77 -8.41 -16.53
CA PRO A 109 -1.05 -7.22 -15.72
C PRO A 109 -0.44 -7.25 -14.32
N GLU A 110 0.02 -8.38 -13.78
CA GLU A 110 0.70 -8.53 -12.47
C GLU A 110 0.45 -7.37 -11.47
N GLY A 111 -0.78 -7.24 -10.96
CA GLY A 111 -1.18 -6.19 -10.01
C GLY A 111 -1.67 -4.85 -10.57
N VAL A 112 -1.67 -4.62 -11.90
CA VAL A 112 -2.23 -3.43 -12.58
C VAL A 112 -3.70 -3.17 -12.21
N TYR A 113 -4.47 -4.24 -11.99
CA TYR A 113 -5.87 -4.17 -11.53
C TYR A 113 -6.02 -4.24 -10.01
N GLY A 114 -4.91 -4.26 -9.28
CA GLY A 114 -4.91 -4.47 -7.83
C GLY A 114 -5.56 -3.32 -7.06
N VAL A 115 -5.54 -2.10 -7.61
CA VAL A 115 -6.12 -0.91 -7.01
C VAL A 115 -7.20 -0.32 -7.89
N ALA A 116 -8.36 -0.05 -7.31
CA ALA A 116 -9.45 0.68 -7.94
C ALA A 116 -9.47 2.13 -7.47
N GLN A 117 -9.60 3.06 -8.41
CA GLN A 117 -9.82 4.48 -8.09
C GLN A 117 -11.24 4.69 -7.56
N LEU A 118 -11.36 5.52 -6.51
CA LEU A 118 -12.62 5.84 -5.85
C LEU A 118 -12.98 7.32 -5.97
N SER A 119 -12.01 8.22 -5.76
CA SER A 119 -12.26 9.66 -5.79
C SER A 119 -12.45 10.18 -7.21
N PRO A 120 -13.51 10.97 -7.47
CA PRO A 120 -13.64 11.73 -8.70
C PRO A 120 -12.89 13.08 -8.64
N TRP A 121 -12.33 13.45 -7.49
CA TRP A 121 -11.74 14.77 -7.24
C TRP A 121 -10.20 14.76 -7.20
N VAL A 122 -9.59 13.58 -7.31
CA VAL A 122 -8.14 13.41 -7.42
C VAL A 122 -7.88 12.44 -8.55
N LEU A 123 -7.20 12.90 -9.60
CA LEU A 123 -6.73 12.03 -10.66
C LEU A 123 -5.43 11.36 -10.22
N TRP A 124 -5.43 10.04 -10.06
CA TRP A 124 -4.24 9.28 -9.75
C TRP A 124 -3.51 8.85 -11.03
N PRO A 125 -2.29 9.33 -11.30
CA PRO A 125 -1.53 8.84 -12.44
C PRO A 125 -0.84 7.50 -12.08
N PRO A 126 -0.67 6.57 -13.03
CA PRO A 126 0.07 5.32 -12.79
C PRO A 126 1.52 5.50 -12.30
N ASP A 127 2.04 6.72 -12.31
CA ASP A 127 3.37 7.10 -11.84
C ASP A 127 3.41 7.55 -10.36
N GLY A 128 2.29 7.48 -9.64
CA GLY A 128 2.13 7.96 -8.26
C GLY A 128 1.72 9.44 -8.16
N LEU A 129 1.13 9.82 -7.03
CA LEU A 129 0.68 11.20 -6.81
C LEU A 129 1.87 12.14 -6.65
N ASN A 130 1.82 13.26 -7.37
CA ASN A 130 2.80 14.32 -7.26
C ASN A 130 2.49 15.28 -6.11
N LEU A 131 3.56 15.82 -5.53
CA LEU A 131 3.53 17.00 -4.70
C LEU A 131 3.96 18.23 -5.53
N LYS A 132 3.69 19.43 -5.00
CA LYS A 132 4.22 20.67 -5.57
C LYS A 132 5.75 20.58 -5.58
N GLN A 133 6.38 20.84 -6.73
CA GLN A 133 7.83 20.76 -6.82
C GLN A 133 8.50 21.79 -5.88
N GLY A 134 9.51 21.36 -5.14
CA GLY A 134 10.19 22.15 -4.12
C GLY A 134 9.55 22.11 -2.72
N THR A 135 8.55 21.25 -2.49
CA THR A 135 8.00 21.01 -1.14
C THR A 135 9.12 20.62 -0.16
N CYS A 136 9.15 21.28 1.00
CA CYS A 136 10.23 21.16 1.99
C CYS A 136 9.69 21.39 3.41
N GLY A 137 9.15 20.33 4.01
CA GLY A 137 8.67 20.30 5.39
C GLY A 137 7.16 20.37 5.56
N GLU A 138 6.41 20.63 4.49
CA GLU A 138 4.95 20.53 4.54
C GLU A 138 4.50 19.10 4.85
N LEU A 139 3.42 18.99 5.63
CA LEU A 139 2.86 17.72 6.07
C LEU A 139 1.92 17.13 5.03
N PHE A 140 2.08 15.84 4.77
CA PHE A 140 1.20 15.01 3.98
C PHE A 140 0.54 13.96 4.88
N GLY A 141 -0.76 14.11 5.11
CA GLY A 141 -1.53 13.13 5.86
C GLY A 141 -1.98 11.98 4.99
N TYR A 142 -1.81 10.74 5.44
CA TYR A 142 -2.41 9.57 4.81
C TYR A 142 -2.72 8.46 5.81
N GLY A 143 -3.57 7.53 5.39
CA GLY A 143 -3.91 6.35 6.17
C GLY A 143 -4.75 5.37 5.38
N TYR A 144 -4.94 4.18 5.93
CA TYR A 144 -5.74 3.11 5.34
C TYR A 144 -6.82 2.65 6.32
N LEU A 145 -8.04 2.47 5.82
CA LEU A 145 -9.16 1.88 6.56
C LEU A 145 -9.87 0.83 5.69
N PRO A 146 -10.38 -0.27 6.25
CA PRO A 146 -11.06 -1.32 5.49
C PRO A 146 -12.54 -0.96 5.31
N LEU A 147 -12.87 -0.37 4.16
CA LEU A 147 -14.26 -0.05 3.84
C LEU A 147 -14.97 -1.25 3.18
N PRO A 148 -16.25 -1.51 3.48
CA PRO A 148 -17.02 -2.58 2.84
C PRO A 148 -17.60 -2.12 1.49
N LEU A 149 -16.75 -1.72 0.55
CA LEU A 149 -17.17 -1.16 -0.76
C LEU A 149 -17.63 -2.24 -1.74
N ILE A 150 -17.10 -3.46 -1.58
CA ILE A 150 -17.40 -4.61 -2.44
C ILE A 150 -17.84 -5.75 -1.52
N PRO A 151 -19.00 -6.37 -1.77
CA PRO A 151 -19.45 -7.49 -0.96
C PRO A 151 -18.53 -8.70 -1.11
N ALA A 152 -18.35 -9.45 -0.03
CA ALA A 152 -17.65 -10.73 -0.06
C ALA A 152 -18.34 -11.71 -1.03
N LYS A 153 -17.55 -12.62 -1.60
CA LYS A 153 -18.02 -13.63 -2.54
C LYS A 153 -17.44 -15.00 -2.22
N SER A 154 -18.18 -16.05 -2.53
CA SER A 154 -17.79 -17.45 -2.28
C SER A 154 -16.91 -18.06 -3.38
N VAL A 155 -16.72 -17.35 -4.50
CA VAL A 155 -16.00 -17.83 -5.69
C VAL A 155 -15.02 -16.76 -6.18
N THR A 156 -13.78 -17.17 -6.41
CA THR A 156 -12.69 -16.31 -6.92
C THR A 156 -12.18 -16.89 -8.22
N ALA A 157 -12.21 -16.11 -9.32
CA ALA A 157 -11.78 -16.54 -10.65
C ALA A 157 -12.37 -17.90 -11.10
N GLY A 158 -13.64 -18.18 -10.74
CA GLY A 158 -14.32 -19.44 -11.09
C GLY A 158 -14.01 -20.62 -10.17
N ILE A 159 -13.13 -20.47 -9.19
CA ILE A 159 -12.78 -21.49 -8.20
C ILE A 159 -13.49 -21.23 -6.87
N HIS A 160 -13.96 -22.30 -6.19
CA HIS A 160 -14.67 -22.24 -4.91
C HIS A 160 -13.74 -21.91 -3.73
N VAL A 161 -13.15 -20.72 -3.76
CA VAL A 161 -12.41 -20.10 -2.67
C VAL A 161 -12.97 -18.69 -2.45
N PRO A 162 -13.15 -18.25 -1.20
CA PRO A 162 -13.76 -16.97 -0.90
C PRO A 162 -12.84 -15.78 -1.21
N THR A 163 -13.45 -14.64 -1.51
CA THR A 163 -12.84 -13.31 -1.41
C THR A 163 -13.61 -12.55 -0.34
N GLY A 164 -12.91 -11.95 0.62
CA GLY A 164 -13.52 -11.10 1.64
C GLY A 164 -13.99 -9.73 1.11
N ASP A 165 -14.39 -8.86 2.02
CA ASP A 165 -14.99 -7.54 1.73
C ASP A 165 -14.13 -6.35 2.18
N HIS A 166 -12.94 -6.60 2.75
CA HIS A 166 -12.05 -5.52 3.19
C HIS A 166 -11.43 -4.81 1.99
N CYS A 167 -12.00 -3.66 1.61
CA CYS A 167 -11.40 -2.74 0.66
C CYS A 167 -10.53 -1.75 1.43
N TRP A 168 -9.25 -2.08 1.62
CA TRP A 168 -8.27 -1.18 2.25
C TRP A 168 -8.13 0.09 1.42
N THR A 169 -8.77 1.15 1.92
CA THR A 169 -8.98 2.41 1.22
C THR A 169 -8.00 3.44 1.73
N LEU A 170 -7.22 4.02 0.82
CA LEU A 170 -6.35 5.15 1.10
C LEU A 170 -7.20 6.40 1.35
N PHE A 171 -6.98 7.02 2.50
CA PHE A 171 -7.42 8.36 2.82
C PHE A 171 -6.25 9.32 2.79
N LEU A 172 -6.45 10.50 2.22
CA LEU A 172 -5.48 11.59 2.27
C LEU A 172 -6.01 12.73 3.14
N GLY A 173 -5.08 13.42 3.81
CA GLY A 173 -5.30 14.63 4.58
C GLY A 173 -4.26 15.68 4.21
N THR A 174 -4.46 16.38 3.10
CA THR A 174 -3.53 17.41 2.59
C THR A 174 -4.15 18.81 2.61
N GLY A 175 -3.35 19.80 2.22
CA GLY A 175 -3.80 21.20 2.12
C GLY A 175 -4.93 21.40 1.10
N ASN A 176 -4.89 20.66 -0.02
CA ASN A 176 -5.80 20.83 -1.15
C ASN A 176 -6.76 19.65 -1.41
N PHE A 177 -6.64 18.54 -0.67
CA PHE A 177 -7.58 17.43 -0.74
C PHE A 177 -7.68 16.70 0.61
N LYS A 178 -8.89 16.31 1.01
CA LYS A 178 -9.13 15.50 2.21
C LYS A 178 -10.23 14.48 1.92
N GLY A 179 -9.94 13.20 2.10
CA GLY A 179 -10.92 12.15 1.87
C GLY A 179 -10.33 10.88 1.25
N PRO A 180 -11.21 9.92 0.88
CA PRO A 180 -10.80 8.67 0.27
C PRO A 180 -10.34 8.87 -1.17
N VAL A 181 -9.35 8.11 -1.63
CA VAL A 181 -8.76 8.25 -2.98
C VAL A 181 -8.95 7.02 -3.84
N ALA A 182 -8.50 5.88 -3.35
CA ALA A 182 -8.47 4.60 -4.06
C ALA A 182 -8.41 3.48 -3.03
N PHE A 183 -8.72 2.25 -3.43
CA PHE A 183 -8.66 1.10 -2.54
C PHE A 183 -8.04 -0.11 -3.23
N PHE A 184 -7.37 -0.96 -2.45
CA PHE A 184 -6.97 -2.27 -2.92
C PHE A 184 -8.19 -3.15 -3.08
N THR A 185 -8.34 -3.75 -4.26
CA THR A 185 -9.45 -4.66 -4.52
C THR A 185 -9.29 -5.92 -3.65
N PRO A 186 -10.36 -6.46 -3.04
CA PRO A 186 -10.27 -7.72 -2.30
C PRO A 186 -9.72 -8.89 -3.16
N TYR A 187 -9.97 -8.83 -4.48
CA TYR A 187 -9.45 -9.81 -5.44
C TYR A 187 -7.92 -9.86 -5.48
N PHE A 188 -7.23 -8.70 -5.40
CA PHE A 188 -5.77 -8.62 -5.39
C PHE A 188 -5.14 -9.54 -4.33
N TRP A 189 -5.70 -9.53 -3.12
CA TRP A 189 -5.22 -10.36 -2.02
C TRP A 189 -5.63 -11.84 -2.20
N SER A 190 -6.91 -12.07 -2.51
CA SER A 190 -7.45 -13.44 -2.58
C SER A 190 -6.98 -14.25 -3.80
N ARG A 191 -6.43 -13.61 -4.84
CA ARG A 191 -5.96 -14.27 -6.09
C ARG A 191 -5.07 -15.48 -5.79
N ALA A 192 -4.14 -15.36 -4.85
CA ALA A 192 -3.22 -16.43 -4.49
C ALA A 192 -3.94 -17.71 -3.99
N SER A 193 -5.14 -17.56 -3.45
CA SER A 193 -5.96 -18.69 -2.98
C SER A 193 -6.56 -19.51 -4.13
N VAL A 194 -6.61 -18.97 -5.35
CA VAL A 194 -7.01 -19.71 -6.55
C VAL A 194 -6.00 -20.81 -6.85
N ASP A 195 -4.71 -20.49 -6.74
CA ASP A 195 -3.60 -21.42 -6.99
C ASP A 195 -3.35 -22.34 -5.77
N ASN A 196 -3.61 -21.84 -4.56
CA ASN A 196 -3.49 -22.62 -3.32
C ASN A 196 -4.66 -22.33 -2.35
N PRO A 197 -5.74 -23.13 -2.37
CA PRO A 197 -6.92 -22.93 -1.54
C PRO A 197 -6.67 -22.88 -0.02
N ARG A 198 -5.53 -23.38 0.47
CA ARG A 198 -5.17 -23.31 1.90
C ARG A 198 -4.89 -21.88 2.37
N LEU A 199 -4.69 -20.94 1.44
CA LEU A 199 -4.44 -19.54 1.73
C LEU A 199 -5.72 -18.72 1.92
N ALA A 200 -6.89 -19.32 1.69
CA ALA A 200 -8.18 -18.63 1.82
C ALA A 200 -8.36 -18.04 3.23
N GLY A 201 -8.73 -16.76 3.27
CA GLY A 201 -8.95 -16.04 4.53
C GLY A 201 -7.68 -15.71 5.32
N LEU A 202 -6.49 -15.83 4.72
CA LEU A 202 -5.22 -15.47 5.37
C LEU A 202 -4.71 -14.07 5.01
N PHE A 203 -5.32 -13.38 4.05
CA PHE A 203 -4.85 -12.08 3.58
C PHE A 203 -5.76 -10.93 4.01
N LEU A 204 -5.31 -9.72 3.68
CA LEU A 204 -5.94 -8.45 4.03
C LEU A 204 -7.36 -8.27 3.46
N ASP A 205 -7.80 -9.06 2.47
CA ASP A 205 -9.21 -9.04 2.03
C ASP A 205 -10.19 -9.53 3.10
N THR A 206 -9.71 -10.33 4.06
CA THR A 206 -10.53 -10.91 5.14
C THR A 206 -9.99 -10.59 6.52
N ARG A 207 -8.66 -10.50 6.67
CA ARG A 207 -8.00 -10.29 7.96
C ARG A 207 -7.95 -8.81 8.32
N PRO A 208 -8.06 -8.47 9.62
CA PRO A 208 -7.72 -7.13 10.10
C PRO A 208 -6.19 -6.92 10.06
N SER A 209 -5.73 -5.69 10.30
CA SER A 209 -4.30 -5.35 10.23
C SER A 209 -3.59 -5.54 11.57
N GLN A 210 -2.33 -5.97 11.56
CA GLN A 210 -1.49 -6.00 12.77
C GLN A 210 -1.28 -4.57 13.30
N PRO A 211 -1.73 -4.22 14.52
CA PRO A 211 -1.78 -2.82 14.96
C PRO A 211 -0.46 -2.28 15.51
N ASN A 212 0.49 -3.16 15.83
CA ASN A 212 1.73 -2.84 16.55
C ASN A 212 2.97 -2.90 15.65
N ARG A 213 2.84 -2.52 14.37
CA ARG A 213 3.96 -2.40 13.44
C ARG A 213 4.81 -1.18 13.76
N ALA A 214 6.11 -1.32 13.56
CA ALA A 214 7.04 -0.21 13.74
C ALA A 214 6.76 0.89 12.72
N LEU A 215 7.01 2.14 13.12
CA LEU A 215 7.16 3.21 12.16
C LEU A 215 8.58 3.12 11.58
N GLN A 216 8.73 3.45 10.31
CA GLN A 216 9.99 3.21 9.62
C GLN A 216 10.27 4.16 8.46
N MET A 217 11.53 4.20 8.04
CA MET A 217 12.01 4.87 6.84
C MET A 217 12.99 3.96 6.11
N GLU A 218 12.83 3.79 4.81
CA GLU A 218 13.80 3.07 3.96
C GLU A 218 15.02 3.96 3.73
N THR A 219 16.23 3.41 3.81
CA THR A 219 17.51 4.13 3.65
C THR A 219 18.45 3.46 2.66
#